data_AF-A0A7Y6X497-F1
#
_entry.id   AF-A0A7Y6X497-F1
#
_cell.length_a   1.000
_cell.length_b   1.000
_cell.length_c   1.000
_cell.angle_alpha   90.00
_cell.angle_beta   90.00
_cell.angle_gamma   90.00
#
_symmetry.space_group_name_H-M   'P 1'
#
loop_
_entity.id
_entity.type
_entity.pdbx_description
1 polymer ?
#
loop_
_entity_poly.entity_id
_entity_poly.type
_entity_poly.pdbx_seq_one_letter_code
_entity_poly.pdbx_strand_id
1 'polypeptide(L)'
;MMDVDLWSKHAKWIESLSTFLGCQLQTVQGSEAIGVDTASATLEGVIGARHSGVVVELVVKLLVTRNDDRGVSVWALVFFFVDKRRVSEEGKCCLAVEWREDQWIRRGWEEDDNGEWAGLEMLD
;
A
#
# COMPACT_ATOMS: atom_id res chain seq x y z
N MET A 1 11.01 -26.12 -12.30
CA MET A 1 10.17 -25.17 -11.56
C MET A 1 10.55 -23.80 -12.10
N MET A 2 9.64 -23.05 -12.72
CA MET A 2 9.98 -21.70 -13.20
C MET A 2 9.95 -20.78 -11.99
N ASP A 3 11.08 -20.17 -11.68
CA ASP A 3 11.21 -19.14 -10.68
C ASP A 3 10.46 -17.90 -11.18
N VAL A 4 9.29 -17.61 -10.61
CA VAL A 4 8.53 -16.41 -10.94
C VAL A 4 9.11 -15.30 -10.07
N ASP A 5 9.79 -14.35 -10.70
CA ASP A 5 10.24 -13.12 -10.05
C ASP A 5 9.01 -12.31 -9.61
N LEU A 6 8.71 -12.40 -8.31
CA LEU A 6 7.56 -11.76 -7.66
C LEU A 6 7.64 -10.23 -7.74
N TRP A 7 8.83 -9.66 -7.85
CA TRP A 7 9.03 -8.22 -7.82
C TRP A 7 9.20 -7.62 -9.21
N SER A 8 9.36 -8.42 -10.26
CA SER A 8 9.60 -7.96 -11.64
C SER A 8 8.65 -6.86 -12.16
N LYS A 9 7.41 -6.82 -11.67
CA LYS A 9 6.36 -5.86 -12.10
C LYS A 9 6.12 -4.71 -11.12
N HIS A 10 6.90 -4.58 -10.04
CA HIS A 10 6.68 -3.57 -8.99
C HIS A 10 6.56 -2.15 -9.54
N ALA A 11 7.41 -1.76 -10.48
CA ALA A 11 7.36 -0.43 -11.09
C ALA A 11 5.99 -0.12 -11.73
N LYS A 12 5.42 -1.08 -12.48
CA LYS A 12 4.08 -0.96 -13.09
C LYS A 12 3.00 -0.86 -12.02
N TRP A 13 3.08 -1.67 -10.97
CA TRP A 13 2.11 -1.64 -9.87
C TRP A 13 2.12 -0.29 -9.15
N ILE A 14 3.30 0.24 -8.82
CA ILE A 14 3.46 1.53 -8.12
C ILE A 14 2.98 2.69 -8.99
N GLU A 15 3.34 2.71 -10.28
CA GLU A 15 2.88 3.74 -11.22
C GLU A 15 1.35 3.73 -11.36
N SER A 16 0.77 2.54 -11.55
CA SER A 16 -0.68 2.40 -11.64
C SER A 16 -1.39 2.72 -10.32
N LEU A 17 -0.77 2.42 -9.17
CA LEU A 17 -1.33 2.71 -7.85
C LEU A 17 -1.30 4.19 -7.55
N SER A 18 -0.23 4.87 -7.98
CA SER A 18 -0.10 6.33 -7.91
C SER A 18 -1.25 7.00 -8.67
N THR A 19 -1.54 6.50 -9.88
CA THR A 19 -2.67 6.97 -10.69
C THR A 19 -4.00 6.70 -10.01
N PHE A 20 -4.19 5.50 -9.45
CA PHE A 20 -5.41 5.11 -8.74
C PHE A 20 -5.69 5.97 -7.49
N LEU A 21 -4.65 6.27 -6.71
CA LEU A 21 -4.76 7.08 -5.49
C LEU A 21 -4.73 8.60 -5.75
N GLY A 22 -4.42 9.02 -6.98
CA GLY A 22 -4.37 10.42 -7.37
C GLY A 22 -3.17 11.19 -6.83
N CYS A 23 -2.10 10.50 -6.43
CA CYS A 23 -0.84 11.12 -6.00
C CYS A 23 0.37 10.29 -6.43
N GLN A 24 1.51 10.94 -6.63
CA GLN A 24 2.76 10.22 -6.87
C GLN A 24 3.17 9.48 -5.60
N LEU A 25 3.35 8.16 -5.71
CA LEU A 25 3.95 7.35 -4.65
C LEU A 25 5.46 7.23 -4.85
N GLN A 26 6.19 7.18 -3.75
CA GLN A 26 7.63 6.94 -3.71
C GLN A 26 7.95 5.81 -2.76
N THR A 27 8.82 4.88 -3.16
CA THR A 27 9.29 3.81 -2.29
C THR A 27 10.17 4.37 -1.19
N VAL A 28 9.86 4.02 0.06
CA VAL A 28 10.71 4.33 1.22
C VAL A 28 11.97 3.52 1.11
N GLN A 29 13.12 4.20 1.08
CA GLN A 29 14.42 3.55 0.93
C GLN A 29 14.65 2.50 2.02
N GLY A 30 15.03 1.29 1.62
CA GLY A 30 15.31 0.19 2.55
C GLY A 30 14.06 -0.50 3.13
N SER A 31 12.85 -0.14 2.69
CA SER A 31 11.62 -0.79 3.14
C SER A 31 11.25 -2.06 2.36
N GLU A 32 11.97 -2.35 1.27
CA GLU A 32 11.72 -3.53 0.45
C GLU A 32 12.15 -4.80 1.18
N ALA A 33 11.26 -5.78 1.22
CA ALA A 33 11.54 -7.11 1.76
C ALA A 33 11.13 -8.16 0.73
N ILE A 34 12.06 -9.03 0.33
CA ILE A 34 11.83 -10.09 -0.66
C ILE A 34 12.09 -11.44 0.01
N GLY A 35 11.04 -12.22 0.16
CA GLY A 35 11.07 -13.60 0.64
C GLY A 35 10.92 -14.62 -0.50
N VAL A 36 10.75 -15.89 -0.14
CA VAL A 36 10.62 -16.99 -1.11
C VAL A 36 9.30 -16.92 -1.89
N ASP A 37 8.21 -16.63 -1.18
CA ASP A 37 6.85 -16.58 -1.73
C ASP A 37 6.14 -15.25 -1.47
N THR A 38 6.85 -14.28 -0.87
CA THR A 38 6.31 -12.96 -0.57
C THR A 38 7.30 -11.87 -0.95
N ALA A 39 6.79 -10.70 -1.31
CA ALA A 39 7.57 -9.49 -1.41
C ALA A 39 6.74 -8.30 -0.94
N SER A 40 7.37 -7.29 -0.37
CA SER A 40 6.69 -6.09 0.10
C SER A 40 7.55 -4.85 0.01
N ALA A 41 6.90 -3.70 0.02
CA ALA A 41 7.55 -2.39 0.14
C ALA A 41 6.62 -1.39 0.82
N THR A 42 7.22 -0.36 1.43
CA THR A 42 6.48 0.80 1.93
C THR A 42 6.58 1.92 0.90
N LEU A 43 5.45 2.54 0.61
CA LEU A 43 5.35 3.69 -0.28
C LEU A 43 4.77 4.87 0.48
N GLU A 44 5.20 6.07 0.12
CA GLU A 44 4.68 7.32 0.67
C GLU A 44 4.17 8.22 -0.45
N GLY A 45 3.11 8.97 -0.16
CA GLY A 45 2.54 9.94 -1.08
C GLY A 45 1.86 11.08 -0.36
N VAL A 46 1.62 12.18 -1.06
CA VAL A 46 0.91 13.35 -0.52
C VAL A 46 -0.20 13.75 -1.48
N ILE A 47 -1.43 13.83 -0.99
CA ILE A 47 -2.59 14.35 -1.71
C ILE A 47 -2.82 15.80 -1.30
N GLY A 48 -3.08 16.66 -2.29
CA GLY A 48 -3.47 18.06 -2.08
C GLY A 48 -2.29 19.03 -2.16
N ALA A 49 -2.63 20.31 -2.31
CA ALA A 49 -1.65 21.37 -2.44
C ALA A 49 -1.17 21.79 -1.04
N ARG A 50 0.16 21.86 -0.82
CA ARG A 50 0.79 22.26 0.47
C ARG A 50 0.23 23.57 1.07
N HIS A 51 -0.39 24.42 0.26
CA HIS A 51 -0.92 25.74 0.63
C HIS A 51 -2.33 25.71 1.24
N SER A 52 -3.03 24.57 1.25
CA SER A 52 -4.43 24.48 1.69
C SER A 52 -4.64 24.34 3.21
N GLY A 53 -3.57 24.43 4.00
CA GLY A 53 -3.61 24.32 5.47
C GLY A 53 -3.87 22.90 5.99
N VAL A 54 -4.38 22.00 5.15
CA VAL A 54 -4.58 20.58 5.44
C VAL A 54 -3.70 19.77 4.50
N VAL A 55 -2.87 18.90 5.05
CA VAL A 55 -2.05 17.97 4.26
C VAL A 55 -2.56 16.56 4.48
N VAL A 56 -2.84 15.86 3.37
CA VAL A 56 -3.19 14.44 3.40
C VAL A 56 -1.96 13.65 2.95
N GLU A 57 -1.39 12.88 3.87
CA GLU A 57 -0.27 11.99 3.61
C GLU A 57 -0.78 10.56 3.54
N LEU A 58 -0.19 9.77 2.65
CA LEU A 58 -0.46 8.35 2.51
C LEU A 58 0.79 7.58 2.89
N VAL A 59 0.62 6.57 3.73
CA VAL A 59 1.56 5.45 3.85
C VAL A 59 0.88 4.25 3.23
N VAL A 60 1.58 3.54 2.35
CA VAL A 60 1.04 2.36 1.67
C VAL A 60 1.96 1.17 1.89
N LYS A 61 1.41 0.04 2.31
CA LYS A 61 2.12 -1.24 2.29
C LYS A 61 1.72 -2.00 1.03
N LEU A 62 2.65 -2.08 0.08
CA LEU A 62 2.51 -2.93 -1.10
C LEU A 62 2.92 -4.35 -0.70
N LEU A 63 2.04 -5.31 -0.93
CA LEU A 63 2.20 -6.70 -0.55
C LEU A 63 2.00 -7.57 -1.79
N VAL A 64 2.91 -8.51 -2.00
CA VAL A 64 2.92 -9.43 -3.13
C VAL A 64 3.10 -10.83 -2.57
N THR A 65 2.21 -11.74 -2.93
CA THR A 65 2.25 -13.13 -2.46
C THR A 65 2.08 -14.08 -3.64
N ARG A 66 2.91 -15.12 -3.71
CA ARG A 66 2.75 -16.21 -4.67
C ARG A 66 1.58 -17.09 -4.24
N ASN A 67 0.71 -17.42 -5.19
CA ASN A 67 -0.39 -18.35 -4.98
C ASN A 67 0.00 -19.76 -5.47
N ASP A 68 -0.67 -20.79 -4.92
CA ASP A 68 -0.44 -22.20 -5.28
C ASP A 68 -0.69 -22.51 -6.77
N ASP A 69 -1.53 -21.72 -7.44
CA ASP A 69 -1.86 -21.83 -8.86
C ASP A 69 -0.82 -21.17 -9.80
N ARG A 70 0.34 -20.76 -9.25
CA ARG A 70 1.40 -19.98 -9.92
C ARG A 70 1.01 -18.53 -10.27
N GLY A 71 -0.16 -18.09 -9.82
CA GLY A 71 -0.54 -16.69 -9.82
C GLY A 71 0.21 -15.89 -8.75
N VAL A 72 0.05 -14.57 -8.82
CA VAL A 72 0.55 -13.65 -7.80
C VAL A 72 -0.61 -12.79 -7.35
N SER A 73 -0.85 -12.75 -6.05
CA SER A 73 -1.76 -11.80 -5.42
C SER A 73 -1.00 -10.54 -5.09
N VAL A 74 -1.52 -9.38 -5.48
CA VAL A 74 -0.91 -8.08 -5.19
C VAL A 74 -1.93 -7.19 -4.51
N TRP A 75 -1.55 -6.69 -3.34
CA TRP A 75 -2.39 -5.90 -2.46
C TRP A 75 -1.68 -4.61 -2.07
N ALA A 76 -2.45 -3.58 -1.82
CA ALA A 76 -2.00 -2.33 -1.22
C ALA A 76 -2.89 -2.01 -0.02
N LEU A 77 -2.28 -1.90 1.16
CA LEU A 77 -2.94 -1.39 2.36
C LEU A 77 -2.63 0.10 2.48
N VAL A 78 -3.65 0.94 2.36
CA VAL A 78 -3.52 2.39 2.32
C VAL A 78 -3.92 2.99 3.65
N PHE A 79 -2.98 3.67 4.29
CA PHE A 79 -3.17 4.41 5.54
C PHE A 79 -3.20 5.90 5.23
N PHE A 80 -4.27 6.56 5.65
CA PHE A 80 -4.47 7.99 5.41
C PHE A 80 -4.08 8.76 6.67
N PHE A 81 -3.34 9.85 6.50
CA PHE A 81 -2.98 10.75 7.57
C PHE A 81 -3.41 12.16 7.21
N VAL A 82 -4.17 12.80 8.09
CA VAL A 82 -4.54 14.21 7.98
C VAL A 82 -3.81 14.94 9.08
N ASP A 83 -2.97 15.90 8.70
CA ASP A 83 -2.11 16.65 9.62
C ASP A 83 -1.37 15.70 10.59
N LYS A 84 -0.70 14.70 10.00
CA LYS A 84 0.11 13.68 10.68
C LYS A 84 -0.67 12.67 11.54
N ARG A 85 -2.00 12.73 11.58
CA ARG A 85 -2.84 11.78 12.36
C ARG A 85 -3.56 10.80 11.46
N ARG A 86 -3.47 9.51 11.78
CA ARG A 86 -4.16 8.45 11.03
C ARG A 86 -5.68 8.67 11.07
N VAL A 87 -6.32 8.59 9.91
CA VAL A 87 -7.78 8.64 9.75
C VAL A 87 -8.27 7.39 9.04
N SER A 88 -9.38 6.85 9.53
CA SER A 88 -10.02 5.64 9.01
C SER A 88 -11.50 5.62 9.34
N GLU A 89 -12.24 4.67 8.75
CA GLU A 89 -13.58 4.34 9.24
C GLU A 89 -13.54 3.81 10.69
N GLU A 90 -14.64 3.97 11.42
CA GLU A 90 -14.72 3.56 12.83
C GLU A 90 -14.39 2.06 12.99
N GLY A 91 -13.46 1.75 13.90
CA GLY A 91 -12.97 0.40 14.13
C GLY A 91 -12.01 -0.13 13.07
N LYS A 92 -11.75 0.62 11.98
CA LYS A 92 -10.88 0.19 10.88
C LYS A 92 -9.50 0.84 10.95
N CYS A 93 -8.54 0.26 10.24
CA CYS A 93 -7.14 0.68 10.25
C CYS A 93 -6.67 1.20 8.89
N CYS A 94 -7.00 0.50 7.80
CA CYS A 94 -6.53 0.85 6.46
C CYS A 94 -7.57 0.53 5.37
N LEU A 95 -7.41 1.12 4.19
CA LEU A 95 -8.16 0.76 3.00
C LEU A 95 -7.39 -0.30 2.21
N ALA A 96 -7.97 -1.48 2.02
CA ALA A 96 -7.42 -2.52 1.18
C ALA A 96 -7.80 -2.31 -0.29
N VAL A 97 -6.79 -2.39 -1.15
CA VAL A 97 -6.89 -2.32 -2.60
C VAL A 97 -6.15 -3.52 -3.20
N GLU A 98 -6.72 -4.13 -4.22
CA GLU A 98 -6.20 -5.36 -4.82
C GLU A 98 -5.96 -5.15 -6.32
N TRP A 99 -4.86 -5.70 -6.83
CA TRP A 99 -4.60 -5.73 -8.26
C TRP A 99 -5.29 -6.94 -8.89
N ARG A 100 -6.22 -6.69 -9.80
CA ARG A 100 -6.87 -7.73 -10.62
C ARG A 100 -7.00 -7.25 -12.06
N GLU A 101 -6.78 -8.15 -13.00
CA GLU A 101 -7.02 -7.89 -14.44
C GLU A 101 -6.36 -6.57 -14.92
N ASP A 102 -5.11 -6.34 -14.49
CA ASP A 102 -4.31 -5.16 -14.80
C ASP A 102 -4.84 -3.82 -14.23
N GLN A 103 -5.66 -3.86 -13.19
CA GLN A 103 -6.23 -2.69 -12.55
C GLN A 103 -6.28 -2.82 -11.02
N TRP A 104 -6.28 -1.68 -10.33
CA TRP A 104 -6.52 -1.62 -8.89
C TRP A 104 -8.02 -1.57 -8.60
N ILE A 105 -8.47 -2.45 -7.72
CA ILE A 105 -9.87 -2.57 -7.29
C ILE A 105 -9.94 -2.32 -5.79
N ARG A 106 -10.77 -1.36 -5.37
CA ARG A 106 -11.08 -1.14 -3.96
C ARG A 106 -11.80 -2.37 -3.39
N ARG A 107 -11.31 -2.89 -2.27
CA ARG A 107 -11.94 -4.03 -1.58
C ARG A 107 -12.77 -3.60 -0.37
N GLY A 108 -12.24 -2.71 0.46
CA GLY A 108 -12.93 -2.25 1.67
C GLY A 108 -11.96 -1.76 2.74
N TRP A 109 -12.50 -1.25 3.85
CA TRP A 109 -11.71 -0.92 5.03
C TRP A 109 -11.52 -2.15 5.90
N GLU A 110 -10.27 -2.39 6.29
CA GLU A 110 -9.85 -3.54 7.08
C GLU A 110 -9.49 -3.13 8.51
N GLU A 111 -9.73 -4.05 9.44
CA GLU A 111 -9.31 -3.94 10.84
C GLU A 111 -7.83 -4.34 10.97
N ASP A 112 -7.24 -4.05 12.12
CA ASP A 112 -5.90 -4.54 12.48
C ASP A 112 -6.01 -5.59 13.59
N ASP A 113 -6.59 -6.73 13.24
CA ASP A 113 -6.93 -7.80 14.20
C ASP A 113 -5.70 -8.31 14.97
N ASN A 114 -4.52 -8.21 14.37
CA ASN A 114 -3.26 -8.69 14.93
C ASN A 114 -2.43 -7.60 15.60
N GLY A 115 -2.86 -6.33 15.55
CA GLY A 115 -2.10 -5.19 16.06
C GLY A 115 -0.77 -4.98 15.32
N GLU A 116 -0.67 -5.38 14.06
CA GLU A 116 0.54 -5.24 13.25
C GLU A 116 0.89 -3.76 13.01
N TRP A 117 -0.13 -2.90 13.00
CA TRP A 117 -0.03 -1.46 12.73
C TRP A 117 -0.21 -0.61 13.98
N ALA A 118 -0.05 -1.22 15.16
CA ALA A 118 0.09 -0.51 16.42
C ALA A 118 1.38 0.34 16.39
N GLY A 119 1.28 1.62 16.74
CA GLY A 119 2.38 2.57 16.64
C GLY A 119 2.39 3.38 15.33
N LEU A 120 1.51 3.07 14.38
CA LEU A 120 1.31 3.81 13.14
C LEU A 120 0.10 4.76 13.22
N GLU A 121 -0.22 5.28 14.40
CA GLU A 121 -1.33 6.21 14.61
C GLU A 121 -0.96 7.65 14.21
N MET A 122 0.33 7.99 14.24
CA MET A 122 0.84 9.29 13.83
C MET A 122 2.10 9.15 12.98
N LEU A 123 2.37 10.16 12.15
CA LEU A 123 3.63 10.34 11.44
C LEU A 123 4.50 11.35 12.19
N ASP A 124 5.81 11.10 12.20
CA ASP A 124 6.81 12.03 12.75
C ASP A 124 7.10 13.23 11.81
#